data_AF-A0A399YNI5-F1
#
_entry.id   AF-A0A399YNI5-F1
#
_cell.length_a   1.000
_cell.length_b   1.000
_cell.length_c   1.000
_cell.angle_alpha   90.00
_cell.angle_beta   90.00
_cell.angle_gamma   90.00
#
_symmetry.space_group_name_H-M   'P 1'
#
loop_
_entity.id
_entity.type
_entity.pdbx_description
1 polymer ?
#
loop_
_entity_poly.entity_id
_entity_poly.type
_entity_poly.pdbx_seq_one_letter_code
_entity_poly.pdbx_strand_id
1 'polypeptide(L)'
;SETEFANWYRADDGSANMPALNLHFEVARAYGRDMQALHWTPREILERANASDKPLQTFLQALDHIGGYKEDPLRKKATLLAVILRQRPEQFLRVAPAESVPPIIDYHLMRSCLRTGLIRVDDDALRQKLERRELVAADEEWAVRSAAYEAISRTQSLSGKSMGAVDWFFFGARRYCPEMTEPDCARCTLDAVCAHAKNLFQPARRTTFY
;
A
#
# COMPACT_ATOMS: atom_id res chain seq x y z
N SER A 1 -23.74 -17.05 -1.92
CA SER A 1 -24.40 -16.06 -1.02
C SER A 1 -23.40 -15.58 0.05
N GLU A 2 -23.74 -14.62 0.92
CA GLU A 2 -22.83 -14.24 2.03
C GLU A 2 -22.61 -15.42 2.99
N THR A 3 -23.66 -16.20 3.27
CA THR A 3 -23.58 -17.44 4.08
C THR A 3 -22.62 -18.46 3.49
N GLU A 4 -22.68 -18.66 2.17
CA GLU A 4 -21.76 -19.56 1.47
C GLU A 4 -20.31 -19.06 1.53
N PHE A 5 -20.11 -17.75 1.32
CA PHE A 5 -18.80 -17.12 1.46
C PHE A 5 -18.25 -17.29 2.88
N ALA A 6 -19.08 -17.10 3.90
CA ALA A 6 -18.70 -17.31 5.31
C ALA A 6 -18.20 -18.75 5.57
N ASN A 7 -18.80 -19.74 4.93
CA ASN A 7 -18.42 -21.13 5.10
C ASN A 7 -17.02 -21.44 4.56
N TRP A 8 -16.54 -20.71 3.55
CA TRP A 8 -15.16 -20.86 3.05
C TRP A 8 -14.09 -20.35 4.02
N TYR A 9 -14.45 -19.46 4.95
CA TYR A 9 -13.54 -18.89 5.95
C TYR A 9 -13.72 -19.48 7.34
N ARG A 10 -14.41 -20.62 7.47
CA ARG A 10 -14.45 -21.35 8.73
C ARG A 10 -13.09 -21.97 9.01
N ALA A 11 -12.64 -21.87 10.25
CA ALA A 11 -11.50 -22.64 10.72
C ALA A 11 -11.86 -24.14 10.78
N ASP A 12 -10.85 -24.99 10.92
CA ASP A 12 -11.02 -26.45 10.97
C ASP A 12 -11.90 -26.89 12.16
N ASP A 13 -11.98 -26.08 13.22
CA ASP A 13 -12.87 -26.29 14.37
C ASP A 13 -14.32 -25.80 14.13
N GLY A 14 -14.62 -25.30 12.94
CA GLY A 14 -15.91 -24.78 12.52
C GLY A 14 -16.19 -23.32 12.92
N SER A 15 -15.28 -22.67 13.64
CA SER A 15 -15.44 -21.26 14.05
C SER A 15 -15.33 -20.31 12.86
N ALA A 16 -16.19 -19.28 12.84
CA ALA A 16 -16.22 -18.26 11.79
C ALA A 16 -15.54 -16.99 12.30
N ASN A 17 -14.21 -16.93 12.21
CA ASN A 17 -13.40 -15.87 12.81
C ASN A 17 -13.02 -14.74 11.84
N MET A 18 -13.57 -14.73 10.62
CA MET A 18 -13.23 -13.71 9.64
C MET A 18 -13.74 -12.32 10.11
N PRO A 19 -12.85 -11.38 10.44
CA PRO A 19 -13.27 -10.04 10.83
C PRO A 19 -13.90 -9.33 9.63
N ALA A 20 -14.88 -8.46 9.88
CA ALA A 20 -15.55 -7.67 8.84
C ALA A 20 -16.01 -8.50 7.62
N LEU A 21 -16.60 -9.68 7.86
CA LEU A 21 -17.02 -10.63 6.83
C LEU A 21 -17.81 -9.98 5.69
N ASN A 22 -18.78 -9.12 6.01
CA ASN A 22 -19.60 -8.42 5.03
C ASN A 22 -18.75 -7.57 4.07
N LEU A 23 -17.72 -6.92 4.60
CA LEU A 23 -16.79 -6.08 3.83
C LEU A 23 -15.97 -6.92 2.85
N HIS A 24 -15.44 -8.06 3.30
CA HIS A 24 -14.71 -9.00 2.45
C HIS A 24 -15.61 -9.61 1.38
N PHE A 25 -16.85 -9.94 1.73
CA PHE A 25 -17.83 -10.44 0.77
C PHE A 25 -18.14 -9.41 -0.31
N GLU A 26 -18.36 -8.15 0.05
CA GLU A 26 -18.60 -7.06 -0.90
C GLU A 26 -17.42 -6.85 -1.86
N VAL A 27 -16.19 -6.84 -1.34
CA VAL A 27 -14.97 -6.71 -2.16
C VAL A 27 -14.81 -7.90 -3.11
N ALA A 28 -15.01 -9.13 -2.64
CA ALA A 28 -14.93 -10.33 -3.48
C ALA A 28 -16.00 -10.31 -4.60
N ARG A 29 -17.21 -9.85 -4.29
CA ARG A 29 -18.27 -9.66 -5.30
C ARG A 29 -17.93 -8.56 -6.29
N ALA A 30 -17.33 -7.46 -5.86
CA ALA A 30 -16.89 -6.39 -6.76
C ALA A 30 -15.85 -6.91 -7.77
N TYR A 31 -14.81 -7.60 -7.26
CA TYR A 31 -13.80 -8.28 -8.09
C TYR A 31 -14.45 -9.21 -9.12
N GLY A 32 -15.31 -10.14 -8.67
CA GLY A 32 -15.94 -11.12 -9.55
C GLY A 32 -16.84 -10.50 -10.62
N ARG A 33 -17.63 -9.49 -10.25
CA ARG A 33 -18.51 -8.78 -11.20
C ARG A 33 -17.72 -8.07 -12.29
N ASP A 34 -16.65 -7.38 -11.93
CA ASP A 34 -15.83 -6.66 -12.91
C ASP A 34 -15.11 -7.64 -13.84
N MET A 35 -14.52 -8.72 -13.31
CA MET A 35 -13.87 -9.76 -14.13
C MET A 35 -14.85 -10.41 -15.11
N GLN A 36 -16.07 -10.71 -14.67
CA GLN A 36 -17.13 -11.24 -15.54
C GLN A 36 -17.55 -10.25 -16.62
N ALA A 37 -17.75 -8.98 -16.26
CA ALA A 37 -18.17 -7.94 -17.19
C ALA A 37 -17.10 -7.62 -18.24
N LEU A 38 -15.82 -7.72 -17.87
CA LEU A 38 -14.69 -7.50 -18.77
C LEU A 38 -14.35 -8.71 -19.64
N HIS A 39 -14.92 -9.88 -19.31
CA HIS A 39 -14.54 -11.16 -19.92
C HIS A 39 -13.03 -11.44 -19.84
N TRP A 40 -12.40 -11.05 -18.73
CA TRP A 40 -10.97 -11.27 -18.51
C TRP A 40 -10.76 -12.40 -17.51
N THR A 41 -9.66 -13.12 -17.71
CA THR A 41 -9.08 -14.03 -16.72
C THR A 41 -7.76 -13.47 -16.18
N PRO A 42 -7.33 -13.87 -14.97
CA PRO A 42 -6.02 -13.45 -14.45
C PRO A 42 -4.85 -13.82 -15.38
N ARG A 43 -4.95 -14.95 -16.09
CA ARG A 43 -3.95 -15.40 -17.07
C ARG A 43 -3.87 -14.45 -18.26
N GLU A 44 -5.00 -14.10 -18.87
CA GLU A 44 -5.04 -13.19 -20.02
C GLU A 44 -4.51 -11.79 -19.66
N ILE A 45 -4.78 -11.29 -18.45
CA ILE A 45 -4.22 -10.03 -17.96
C ILE A 45 -2.68 -10.09 -17.96
N LEU A 46 -2.10 -11.19 -17.45
CA LEU A 46 -0.65 -11.38 -17.42
C LEU A 46 -0.06 -11.58 -18.81
N GLU A 47 -0.69 -12.38 -19.66
CA GLU A 47 -0.24 -12.60 -21.04
C GLU A 47 -0.23 -11.30 -21.83
N ARG A 48 -1.30 -10.50 -21.73
CA ARG A 48 -1.39 -9.17 -22.36
C ARG A 48 -0.34 -8.20 -21.83
N ALA A 49 -0.16 -8.15 -20.51
CA ALA A 49 0.85 -7.30 -19.90
C ALA A 49 2.25 -7.69 -20.39
N ASN A 50 2.60 -8.98 -20.31
CA ASN A 50 3.90 -9.48 -20.73
C ASN A 50 4.14 -9.31 -22.24
N ALA A 51 3.10 -9.30 -23.07
CA ALA A 51 3.23 -9.05 -24.51
C ALA A 51 3.46 -7.57 -24.89
N SER A 52 3.31 -6.63 -23.96
CA SER A 52 3.47 -5.20 -24.25
C SER A 52 4.91 -4.70 -24.04
N ASP A 53 5.22 -3.53 -24.59
CA ASP A 53 6.52 -2.85 -24.38
C ASP A 53 6.70 -2.34 -22.96
N LYS A 54 5.61 -2.19 -22.21
CA LYS A 54 5.58 -1.72 -20.82
C LYS A 54 4.72 -2.65 -19.96
N PRO A 55 5.22 -3.85 -19.64
CA PRO A 55 4.43 -4.86 -18.94
C PRO A 55 3.90 -4.43 -17.58
N LEU A 56 4.71 -3.77 -16.75
CA LEU A 56 4.27 -3.31 -15.44
C LEU A 56 3.15 -2.27 -15.58
N GLN A 57 3.34 -1.28 -16.44
CA GLN A 57 2.33 -0.24 -16.69
C GLN A 57 1.03 -0.86 -17.19
N THR A 58 1.12 -1.79 -18.14
CA THR A 58 -0.05 -2.46 -18.73
C THR A 58 -0.80 -3.28 -17.69
N PHE A 59 -0.09 -4.02 -16.85
CA PHE A 59 -0.67 -4.77 -15.75
C PHE A 59 -1.42 -3.86 -14.77
N LEU A 60 -0.77 -2.78 -14.31
CA LEU A 60 -1.37 -1.83 -13.38
C LEU A 60 -2.61 -1.15 -13.97
N GLN A 61 -2.57 -0.77 -15.25
CA GLN A 61 -3.72 -0.20 -15.95
C GLN A 61 -4.89 -1.18 -16.09
N ALA A 62 -4.62 -2.47 -16.28
CA ALA A 62 -5.68 -3.48 -16.28
C ALA A 62 -6.38 -3.56 -14.91
N LEU A 63 -5.61 -3.46 -13.82
CA LEU A 63 -6.17 -3.50 -12.46
C LEU A 63 -6.97 -2.24 -12.08
N ASP A 64 -6.81 -1.12 -12.79
CA ASP A 64 -7.66 0.08 -12.61
C ASP A 64 -9.13 -0.15 -12.97
N HIS A 65 -9.47 -1.30 -13.55
CA HIS A 65 -10.84 -1.66 -13.90
C HIS A 65 -11.46 -2.73 -12.98
N ILE A 66 -10.70 -3.23 -12.00
CA ILE A 66 -11.09 -4.40 -11.20
C ILE A 66 -11.30 -4.00 -9.73
N GLY A 67 -12.49 -4.32 -9.20
CA GLY A 67 -12.88 -4.07 -7.82
C GLY A 67 -11.91 -4.67 -6.81
N GLY A 68 -11.59 -3.89 -5.77
CA GLY A 68 -10.54 -4.19 -4.80
C GLY A 68 -9.15 -3.66 -5.19
N TYR A 69 -8.99 -3.20 -6.43
CA TYR A 69 -7.79 -2.52 -6.92
C TYR A 69 -8.09 -1.11 -7.45
N LYS A 70 -9.17 -0.96 -8.23
CA LYS A 70 -9.54 0.28 -8.93
C LYS A 70 -9.83 1.48 -8.05
N GLU A 71 -10.12 1.25 -6.76
CA GLU A 71 -10.50 2.30 -5.82
C GLU A 71 -9.30 3.14 -5.35
N ASP A 72 -8.08 2.63 -5.50
CA ASP A 72 -6.86 3.28 -5.01
C ASP A 72 -6.07 3.95 -6.14
N PRO A 73 -6.06 5.29 -6.24
CA PRO A 73 -5.34 6.01 -7.30
C PRO A 73 -3.81 5.85 -7.21
N LEU A 74 -3.26 5.50 -6.03
CA LEU A 74 -1.84 5.21 -5.86
C LEU A 74 -1.51 3.73 -6.07
N ARG A 75 -2.51 2.91 -6.39
CA ARG A 75 -2.37 1.51 -6.78
C ARG A 75 -1.54 0.68 -5.80
N LYS A 76 -1.65 0.91 -4.49
CA LYS A 76 -0.84 0.21 -3.48
C LYS A 76 -0.99 -1.31 -3.61
N LYS A 77 -2.23 -1.82 -3.61
CA LYS A 77 -2.50 -3.27 -3.73
C LYS A 77 -2.09 -3.83 -5.08
N ALA A 78 -2.39 -3.11 -6.16
CA ALA A 78 -2.03 -3.51 -7.52
C ALA A 78 -0.50 -3.58 -7.71
N THR A 79 0.23 -2.60 -7.19
CA THR A 79 1.69 -2.54 -7.21
C THR A 79 2.31 -3.63 -6.35
N LEU A 80 1.77 -3.85 -5.14
CA LEU A 80 2.21 -4.95 -4.29
C LEU A 80 2.02 -6.31 -4.98
N LEU A 81 0.86 -6.54 -5.62
CA LEU A 81 0.61 -7.74 -6.40
C LEU A 81 1.63 -7.88 -7.56
N ALA A 82 1.90 -6.79 -8.30
CA ALA A 82 2.89 -6.80 -9.38
C ALA A 82 4.29 -7.21 -8.88
N VAL A 83 4.72 -6.68 -7.73
CA VAL A 83 5.99 -7.03 -7.09
C VAL A 83 6.02 -8.51 -6.69
N ILE A 84 4.96 -9.01 -6.06
CA ILE A 84 4.84 -10.43 -5.67
C ILE A 84 4.97 -11.32 -6.89
N LEU A 85 4.22 -11.04 -7.96
CA LEU A 85 4.21 -11.84 -9.19
C LEU A 85 5.57 -11.84 -9.91
N ARG A 86 6.28 -10.71 -9.89
CA ARG A 86 7.64 -10.58 -10.41
C ARG A 86 8.65 -11.38 -9.57
N GLN A 87 8.54 -11.35 -8.25
CA GLN A 87 9.50 -11.95 -7.32
C GLN A 87 9.31 -13.46 -7.13
N ARG A 88 8.21 -14.04 -7.63
CA ARG A 88 8.04 -15.48 -7.69
C ARG A 88 9.11 -16.15 -8.57
N PRO A 89 9.57 -17.38 -8.25
CA PRO A 89 10.50 -18.14 -9.10
C PRO A 89 10.04 -18.26 -10.56
N GLU A 90 8.73 -18.37 -10.78
CA GLU A 90 8.11 -18.48 -12.10
C GLU A 90 8.11 -17.17 -12.90
N GLN A 91 8.35 -16.02 -12.25
CA GLN A 91 8.38 -14.69 -12.86
C GLN A 91 7.13 -14.38 -13.70
N PHE A 92 5.94 -14.58 -13.11
CA PHE A 92 4.65 -14.43 -13.79
C PHE A 92 4.44 -13.07 -14.46
N LEU A 93 5.05 -12.01 -13.93
CA LEU A 93 5.03 -10.67 -14.51
C LEU A 93 6.46 -10.19 -14.81
N ARG A 94 6.71 -9.83 -16.06
CA ARG A 94 7.93 -9.16 -16.50
C ARG A 94 7.86 -7.67 -16.15
N VAL A 95 9.01 -7.05 -15.95
CA VAL A 95 9.15 -5.59 -15.80
C VAL A 95 10.26 -5.17 -16.74
N ALA A 96 9.95 -4.28 -17.69
CA ALA A 96 10.95 -3.83 -18.65
C ALA A 96 12.02 -2.96 -17.96
N PRO A 97 13.28 -2.94 -18.45
CA PRO A 97 14.35 -2.16 -17.81
C PRO A 97 14.07 -0.66 -17.66
N ALA A 98 13.26 -0.09 -18.54
CA ALA A 98 12.86 1.32 -18.51
C ALA A 98 11.66 1.59 -17.57
N GLU A 99 11.03 0.55 -17.02
CA GLU A 99 9.94 0.70 -16.08
C GLU A 99 10.45 0.78 -14.64
N SER A 100 9.79 1.62 -13.84
CA SER A 100 10.04 1.73 -12.41
C SER A 100 8.79 1.31 -11.64
N VAL A 101 9.00 0.52 -10.58
CA VAL A 101 7.93 0.20 -9.64
C VAL A 101 7.57 1.47 -8.85
N PRO A 102 6.30 1.91 -8.85
CA PRO A 102 5.89 3.08 -8.07
C PRO A 102 5.95 2.79 -6.56
N PRO A 103 6.02 3.82 -5.70
CA PRO A 103 5.96 3.65 -4.26
C PRO A 103 4.72 2.89 -3.76
N ILE A 104 4.93 1.96 -2.83
CA ILE A 104 3.84 1.23 -2.15
C ILE A 104 3.58 1.92 -0.81
N ILE A 105 2.68 2.92 -0.81
CA ILE A 105 2.41 3.73 0.39
C ILE A 105 1.41 3.01 1.31
N ASP A 106 1.93 2.41 2.38
CA ASP A 106 1.17 1.93 3.52
C ASP A 106 1.17 2.94 4.69
N TYR A 107 0.40 2.65 5.74
CA TYR A 107 0.30 3.52 6.90
C TYR A 107 1.63 3.63 7.67
N HIS A 108 2.44 2.58 7.65
CA HIS A 108 3.75 2.60 8.27
C HIS A 108 4.69 3.59 7.56
N LEU A 109 4.68 3.62 6.23
CA LEU A 109 5.51 4.50 5.44
C LEU A 109 5.04 5.95 5.55
N MET A 110 3.73 6.20 5.64
CA MET A 110 3.20 7.52 6.00
C MET A 110 3.74 7.98 7.36
N ARG A 111 3.67 7.13 8.40
CA ARG A 111 4.22 7.43 9.72
C ARG A 111 5.73 7.65 9.68
N SER A 112 6.47 6.83 8.94
CA SER A 112 7.91 7.02 8.75
C SER A 112 8.21 8.37 8.11
N CYS A 113 7.49 8.76 7.06
CA CYS A 113 7.69 10.05 6.39
C CYS A 113 7.42 11.22 7.35
N LEU A 114 6.34 11.16 8.14
CA LEU A 114 6.01 12.17 9.15
C LEU A 114 7.10 12.29 10.23
N ARG A 115 7.46 11.15 10.85
CA ARG A 115 8.39 11.15 11.99
C ARG A 115 9.82 11.54 11.61
N THR A 116 10.23 11.17 10.40
CA THR A 116 11.57 11.49 9.87
C THR A 116 11.68 12.90 9.33
N GLY A 117 10.55 13.58 9.09
CA GLY A 117 10.53 14.91 8.48
C GLY A 117 10.66 14.89 6.96
N LEU A 118 10.52 13.72 6.31
CA LEU A 118 10.41 13.66 4.84
C LEU A 118 9.15 14.37 4.33
N ILE A 119 8.11 14.43 5.18
CA ILE A 119 6.96 15.31 4.98
C ILE A 119 6.67 16.09 6.26
N ARG A 120 6.14 17.30 6.11
CA ARG A 120 5.75 18.19 7.21
C ARG A 120 4.28 18.56 7.05
N VAL A 121 3.56 18.63 8.16
CA VAL A 121 2.15 19.04 8.21
C VAL A 121 2.09 20.48 8.67
N ASP A 122 1.71 21.38 7.76
CA ASP A 122 1.64 22.83 8.02
C ASP A 122 0.26 23.26 8.55
N ASP A 123 -0.77 22.43 8.38
CA ASP A 123 -2.08 22.64 8.99
C ASP A 123 -2.07 22.17 10.46
N ASP A 124 -2.20 23.13 11.38
CA ASP A 124 -2.15 22.86 12.82
C ASP A 124 -3.28 21.94 13.31
N ALA A 125 -4.46 22.00 12.68
CA ALA A 125 -5.60 21.17 13.10
C ALA A 125 -5.37 19.70 12.72
N LEU A 126 -4.94 19.44 11.48
CA LEU A 126 -4.54 18.12 11.03
C LEU A 126 -3.37 17.59 11.86
N ARG A 127 -2.37 18.43 12.11
CA ARG A 127 -1.23 18.03 12.94
C ARG A 127 -1.67 17.58 14.33
N GLN A 128 -2.55 18.33 14.99
CA GLN A 128 -3.09 17.96 16.30
C GLN A 128 -3.87 16.63 16.25
N LYS A 129 -4.67 16.40 15.21
CA LYS A 129 -5.38 15.11 15.02
C LYS A 129 -4.38 13.95 14.93
N LEU A 130 -3.30 14.10 14.16
CA LEU A 130 -2.27 13.08 14.00
C LEU A 130 -1.53 12.82 15.32
N GLU A 131 -1.22 13.85 16.11
CA GLU A 131 -0.58 13.70 17.42
C GLU A 131 -1.51 12.99 18.43
N ARG A 132 -2.81 13.28 18.38
CA ARG A 132 -3.85 12.69 19.24
C ARG A 132 -4.41 11.36 18.73
N ARG A 133 -3.98 10.91 17.55
CA ARG A 133 -4.42 9.67 16.88
C ARG A 133 -5.94 9.66 16.60
N GLU A 134 -6.47 10.83 16.29
CA GLU A 134 -7.88 11.00 15.97
C GLU A 134 -8.18 10.52 14.54
N LEU A 135 -9.45 10.21 14.28
CA LEU A 135 -9.90 9.92 12.92
C LEU A 135 -9.76 11.19 12.07
N VAL A 136 -9.22 11.01 10.87
CA VAL A 136 -9.09 12.09 9.87
C VAL A 136 -10.09 11.92 8.74
N ALA A 137 -10.42 13.03 8.10
CA ALA A 137 -11.23 13.04 6.88
C ALA A 137 -10.46 12.43 5.69
N ALA A 138 -11.18 12.14 4.61
CA ALA A 138 -10.61 11.46 3.44
C ALA A 138 -9.59 12.33 2.69
N ASP A 139 -9.82 13.63 2.62
CA ASP A 139 -8.92 14.63 2.06
C ASP A 139 -7.68 14.86 2.92
N GLU A 140 -7.83 14.89 4.25
CA GLU A 140 -6.71 14.95 5.20
C GLU A 140 -5.78 13.74 5.06
N GLU A 141 -6.35 12.54 5.00
CA GLU A 141 -5.58 11.32 4.77
C GLU A 141 -4.91 11.32 3.40
N TRP A 142 -5.63 11.73 2.36
CA TRP A 142 -5.09 11.87 1.01
C TRP A 142 -3.90 12.84 0.95
N ALA A 143 -3.99 13.99 1.61
CA ALA A 143 -2.92 14.99 1.67
C ALA A 143 -1.62 14.39 2.24
N VAL A 144 -1.71 13.63 3.34
CA VAL A 144 -0.54 12.94 3.92
C VAL A 144 -0.04 11.82 3.00
N ARG A 145 -0.95 11.01 2.45
CA ARG A 145 -0.60 9.83 1.65
C ARG A 145 0.06 10.21 0.32
N SER A 146 -0.48 11.22 -0.36
CA SER A 146 0.08 11.76 -1.60
C SER A 146 1.44 12.44 -1.37
N ALA A 147 1.58 13.23 -0.30
CA ALA A 147 2.87 13.80 0.08
C ALA A 147 3.93 12.71 0.36
N ALA A 148 3.54 11.63 1.05
CA ALA A 148 4.42 10.49 1.27
C ALA A 148 4.80 9.80 -0.06
N TYR A 149 3.86 9.63 -0.99
CA TYR A 149 4.13 9.10 -2.32
C TYR A 149 5.20 9.92 -3.05
N GLU A 150 5.07 11.25 -3.06
CA GLU A 150 6.04 12.14 -3.68
C GLU A 150 7.40 12.09 -2.99
N ALA A 151 7.44 12.11 -1.65
CA ALA A 151 8.68 12.06 -0.88
C ALA A 151 9.47 10.76 -1.15
N ILE A 152 8.77 9.63 -1.21
CA ILE A 152 9.40 8.33 -1.51
C ILE A 152 9.81 8.24 -2.99
N SER A 153 9.00 8.76 -3.90
CA SER A 153 9.38 8.86 -5.33
C SER A 153 10.67 9.68 -5.51
N ARG A 154 10.79 10.81 -4.80
CA ARG A 154 12.01 11.63 -4.79
C ARG A 154 13.18 10.89 -4.17
N THR A 155 12.97 10.20 -3.05
CA THR A 155 14.01 9.38 -2.39
C THR A 155 14.54 8.31 -3.33
N GLN A 156 13.66 7.63 -4.08
CA GLN A 156 14.06 6.67 -5.11
C GLN A 156 14.93 7.33 -6.18
N SER A 157 14.46 8.44 -6.76
CA SER A 157 15.16 9.16 -7.82
C SER A 157 16.53 9.66 -7.37
N LEU A 158 16.60 10.36 -6.23
CA LEU A 158 17.83 10.95 -5.70
C LEU A 158 18.87 9.91 -5.27
N SER A 159 18.42 8.77 -4.75
CA SER A 159 19.33 7.70 -4.33
C SER A 159 19.83 6.82 -5.47
N GLY A 160 19.17 6.86 -6.64
CA GLY A 160 19.41 5.93 -7.75
C GLY A 160 19.12 4.48 -7.41
N LYS A 161 18.39 4.20 -6.31
CA LYS A 161 18.06 2.84 -5.87
C LYS A 161 16.72 2.40 -6.44
N SER A 162 16.54 1.08 -6.60
CA SER A 162 15.24 0.51 -6.94
C SER A 162 14.22 0.75 -5.82
N MET A 163 12.93 0.81 -6.16
CA MET A 163 11.86 0.95 -5.15
C MET A 163 11.92 -0.16 -4.10
N GLY A 164 12.22 -1.40 -4.49
CA GLY A 164 12.36 -2.51 -3.53
C GLY A 164 13.49 -2.30 -2.51
N ALA A 165 14.57 -1.61 -2.89
CA ALA A 165 15.65 -1.26 -1.96
C ALA A 165 15.24 -0.11 -1.02
N VAL A 166 14.49 0.87 -1.53
CA VAL A 166 13.92 1.96 -0.71
C VAL A 166 12.90 1.40 0.29
N ASP A 167 11.98 0.54 -0.17
CA ASP A 167 10.99 -0.13 0.66
C ASP A 167 11.66 -0.97 1.75
N TRP A 168 12.68 -1.77 1.40
CA TRP A 168 13.42 -2.58 2.38
C TRP A 168 14.10 -1.71 3.44
N PHE A 169 14.68 -0.58 3.04
CA PHE A 169 15.31 0.37 3.96
C PHE A 169 14.31 0.92 4.99
N PHE A 170 13.15 1.43 4.54
CA PHE A 170 12.12 1.93 5.45
C PHE A 170 11.46 0.82 6.25
N PHE A 171 11.30 -0.38 5.67
CA PHE A 171 10.77 -1.54 6.39
C PHE A 171 11.68 -1.92 7.56
N GLY A 172 12.99 -1.96 7.36
CA GLY A 172 13.96 -2.19 8.43
C GLY A 172 13.91 -1.14 9.54
N ALA A 173 13.76 0.14 9.17
CA ALA A 173 13.67 1.24 10.14
C ALA A 173 12.46 1.13 11.09
N ARG A 174 11.36 0.46 10.67
CA ARG A 174 10.16 0.25 11.50
C ARG A 174 10.48 -0.51 12.79
N ARG A 175 11.50 -1.39 12.79
CA ARG A 175 11.93 -2.15 13.97
C ARG A 175 12.29 -1.24 15.15
N TYR A 176 12.82 -0.06 14.87
CA TYR A 176 13.28 0.91 15.87
C TYR A 176 12.29 2.07 16.05
N CYS A 177 11.28 2.18 15.18
CA CYS A 177 10.23 3.20 15.24
C CYS A 177 8.83 2.55 15.26
N PRO A 178 8.50 1.80 16.32
CA PRO A 178 7.21 1.14 16.46
C PRO A 178 6.06 2.13 16.57
N GLU A 179 4.86 1.61 16.36
CA GLU A 179 3.63 2.39 16.32
C GLU A 179 3.16 2.86 17.69
N MET A 180 3.16 1.94 18.65
CA MET A 180 2.45 2.09 19.93
C MET A 180 3.39 2.29 21.12
N THR A 181 4.69 2.14 20.93
CA THR A 181 5.71 2.27 21.98
C THR A 181 6.77 3.31 21.59
N GLU A 182 7.57 3.72 22.57
CA GLU A 182 8.63 4.70 22.35
C GLU A 182 9.66 4.20 21.31
N PRO A 183 10.01 5.03 20.31
CA PRO A 183 11.07 4.73 19.36
C PRO A 183 12.47 4.63 19.99
N ASP A 184 13.22 3.60 19.60
CA ASP A 184 14.64 3.41 19.92
C ASP A 184 15.50 4.12 18.86
N CYS A 185 15.49 5.46 18.90
CA CYS A 185 16.12 6.30 17.88
C CYS A 185 17.62 6.04 17.74
N ALA A 186 18.33 5.81 18.85
CA ALA A 186 19.78 5.59 18.85
C ALA A 186 20.22 4.36 18.03
N ARG A 187 19.32 3.40 17.77
CA ARG A 187 19.59 2.23 16.93
C ARG A 187 18.99 2.32 15.52
N CYS A 188 18.29 3.40 15.22
CA CYS A 188 17.68 3.62 13.92
C CYS A 188 18.73 4.15 12.93
N THR A 189 18.76 3.60 11.72
CA THR A 189 19.68 4.05 10.66
C THR A 189 19.43 5.48 10.19
N LEU A 190 18.26 6.03 10.51
CA LEU A 190 17.86 7.39 10.16
C LEU A 190 18.17 8.42 11.24
N ASP A 191 18.70 8.02 12.41
CA ASP A 191 18.80 8.87 13.60
C ASP A 191 19.45 10.23 13.32
N ALA A 192 20.60 10.22 12.63
CA ALA A 192 21.39 11.43 12.36
C ALA A 192 20.68 12.47 11.46
N VAL A 193 19.64 12.07 10.73
CA VAL A 193 18.93 12.94 9.77
C VAL A 193 17.42 13.03 10.05
N CYS A 194 16.94 12.36 11.09
CA CYS A 194 15.54 12.30 11.46
C CYS A 194 15.13 13.61 12.13
N ALA A 195 13.90 14.09 11.86
CA ALA A 195 13.31 15.20 12.60
C ALA A 195 12.80 14.80 14.01
N HIS A 196 12.83 13.51 14.34
CA HIS A 196 12.36 12.92 15.60
C HIS A 196 10.96 13.39 16.02
N ALA A 197 10.03 13.55 15.07
CA ALA A 197 8.66 13.95 15.36
C ALA A 197 7.83 12.77 15.91
N LYS A 198 8.30 12.15 17.00
CA LYS A 198 7.84 10.84 17.54
C LYS A 198 6.33 10.79 17.84
N ASN A 199 5.74 11.93 18.15
CA ASN A 199 4.32 12.05 18.48
C ASN A 199 3.41 11.97 17.25
N LEU A 200 3.92 12.22 16.04
CA LEU A 200 3.13 12.10 14.82
C LEU A 200 2.78 10.64 14.55
N PHE A 201 1.49 10.39 14.38
CA PHE A 201 0.91 9.11 13.99
C PHE A 201 0.56 9.10 12.50
N GLN A 202 0.32 7.92 11.94
CA GLN A 202 -0.31 7.83 10.62
C GLN A 202 -1.73 8.44 10.65
N PRO A 203 -2.25 8.91 9.52
CA PRO A 203 -3.66 9.27 9.42
C PRO A 203 -4.55 8.05 9.68
N ALA A 204 -5.37 8.11 10.73
CA ALA A 204 -6.32 7.04 11.05
C ALA A 204 -7.61 7.25 10.25
N ARG A 205 -7.86 6.36 9.28
CA ARG A 205 -9.06 6.38 8.44
C ARG A 205 -9.56 4.95 8.22
N ARG A 206 -10.88 4.75 8.25
CA ARG A 206 -11.51 3.48 7.89
C ARG A 206 -11.77 3.46 6.39
N THR A 207 -11.14 2.54 5.68
CA THR A 207 -11.32 2.37 4.23
C THR A 207 -10.92 0.95 3.81
N THR A 208 -11.45 0.50 2.68
CA THR A 208 -11.06 -0.75 2.02
C THR A 208 -10.12 -0.55 0.85
N PHE A 209 -9.78 0.69 0.50
CA PHE A 209 -9.18 0.96 -0.81
C PHE A 209 -7.72 0.46 -0.88
N TYR A 210 -6.99 0.43 0.23
CA TYR A 210 -5.55 0.12 0.25
C TYR A 210 -5.09 -0.59 1.51
#